data_AF-A0A914V3Q2-F1
#
_entry.id   AF-A0A914V3Q2-F1
#
_cell.length_a   1.000
_cell.length_b   1.000
_cell.length_c   1.000
_cell.angle_alpha   90.00
_cell.angle_beta   90.00
_cell.angle_gamma   90.00
#
_symmetry.space_group_name_H-M   'P 1'
#
loop_
_entity.id
_entity.type
_entity.pdbx_description
1 polymer ?
#
loop_
_entity_poly.entity_id
_entity_poly.type
_entity_poly.pdbx_seq_one_letter_code
_entity_poly.pdbx_strand_id
1 'polypeptide(L)'
;MEGFMLLSMLSLAMFFGSYLAGSVPLAMTFSESKLRFVSIFGAGLLVGTALAVIIPEGVQSIYEAETETHNHQYHKEAEHILEESAKQPPFNPPRIPPKEAQINQLP
;
A
#
# COMPACT_ATOMS: atom_id res chain seq x y z
N MET A 1 -15.34 1.57 17.25
CA MET A 1 -15.14 0.61 18.36
C MET A 1 -14.73 -0.77 17.86
N GLU A 2 -15.26 -1.24 16.73
CA GLU A 2 -15.04 -2.59 16.20
C GLU A 2 -13.58 -2.92 15.85
N GLY A 3 -12.85 -2.02 15.19
CA GLY A 3 -11.45 -2.25 14.81
C GLY A 3 -10.52 -2.47 16.03
N PHE A 4 -10.73 -1.71 17.10
CA PHE A 4 -9.99 -1.90 18.36
C PHE A 4 -10.29 -3.27 18.98
N MET A 5 -11.55 -3.71 18.92
CA MET A 5 -11.97 -5.03 19.42
C MET A 5 -11.36 -6.17 18.62
N LEU A 6 -11.31 -6.06 17.28
CA LEU A 6 -10.67 -7.05 16.41
C LEU A 6 -9.16 -7.13 16.64
N LEU A 7 -8.46 -6.00 16.67
CA LEU A 7 -7.01 -5.95 16.93
C LEU A 7 -6.68 -6.53 18.31
N SER A 8 -7.47 -6.20 19.33
CA SER A 8 -7.31 -6.74 20.68
C SER A 8 -7.52 -8.25 20.72
N MET A 9 -8.57 -8.77 20.06
CA MET A 9 -8.83 -10.21 19.96
C MET A 9 -7.74 -10.95 19.19
N LEU A 10 -7.29 -10.44 18.05
CA LEU A 10 -6.22 -11.01 17.23
C LEU A 10 -4.89 -11.05 18.00
N SER A 11 -4.56 -9.96 18.71
CA SER A 11 -3.36 -9.88 19.52
C SER A 11 -3.38 -10.88 20.68
N LEU A 12 -4.50 -10.97 21.41
CA LEU A 12 -4.68 -11.97 22.48
C LEU A 12 -4.60 -13.40 21.93
N ALA A 13 -5.28 -13.67 20.82
CA ALA A 13 -5.25 -14.98 20.17
C ALA A 13 -3.84 -15.37 19.74
N MET A 14 -3.08 -14.44 19.13
CA MET A 14 -1.69 -14.67 18.74
C MET A 14 -0.80 -14.87 19.96
N PHE A 15 -0.99 -14.09 21.03
CA PHE A 15 -0.24 -14.20 22.28
C PHE A 15 -0.43 -15.58 22.92
N PHE A 16 -1.67 -15.99 23.20
CA PHE A 16 -1.94 -17.28 23.79
C PHE A 16 -1.55 -18.43 22.85
N GLY A 17 -1.88 -18.32 21.55
CA GLY A 17 -1.54 -19.35 20.58
C GLY A 17 -0.04 -19.62 20.48
N SER A 18 0.77 -18.57 20.35
CA SER A 18 2.23 -18.69 20.26
C SER A 18 2.89 -19.06 21.60
N TYR A 19 2.35 -18.57 22.73
CA TYR A 19 2.82 -18.97 24.05
C TYR A 19 2.58 -20.47 24.30
N LEU A 20 1.36 -20.96 24.04
CA LEU A 20 1.04 -22.38 24.19
C LEU A 20 1.87 -23.21 23.21
N ALA A 21 1.87 -22.88 21.92
CA ALA A 21 2.64 -23.61 20.91
C ALA A 21 4.15 -23.63 21.19
N GLY A 22 4.72 -22.53 21.67
CA GLY A 22 6.13 -22.45 22.08
C GLY A 22 6.44 -23.17 23.39
N SER A 23 5.46 -23.29 24.29
CA SER A 23 5.59 -24.05 25.54
C SER A 23 5.43 -25.56 25.35
N VAL A 24 4.76 -26.02 24.29
CA VAL A 24 4.53 -27.45 24.00
C VAL A 24 5.84 -28.25 23.89
N PRO A 25 6.87 -27.80 23.14
CA PRO A 25 8.18 -28.47 23.11
C PRO A 25 8.91 -28.47 24.47
N LEU A 26 8.61 -27.49 25.32
CA LEU A 26 9.21 -27.32 26.65
C LEU A 26 8.58 -28.21 27.71
N ALA A 27 7.25 -28.42 27.65
CA ALA A 27 6.48 -29.19 28.62
C ALA A 27 6.55 -30.71 28.38
N MET A 28 6.74 -31.13 27.13
CA MET A 28 6.91 -32.54 26.78
C MET A 28 8.36 -32.95 26.99
N THR A 29 8.63 -33.89 27.89
CA THR A 29 9.97 -34.48 28.09
C THR A 29 10.35 -35.33 26.88
N PHE A 30 10.75 -34.67 25.80
CA PHE A 30 11.05 -35.29 24.53
C PHE A 30 12.48 -35.85 24.53
N SER A 31 12.63 -37.08 24.04
CA SER A 31 13.92 -37.63 23.62
C SER A 31 14.48 -36.83 22.43
N GLU A 32 15.80 -36.81 22.26
CA GLU A 32 16.54 -35.99 21.28
C GLU A 32 15.97 -36.04 19.85
N SER A 33 15.47 -37.20 19.41
CA SER A 33 14.86 -37.39 18.09
C SER A 33 13.58 -36.57 17.88
N LYS A 34 12.77 -36.38 18.92
CA LYS A 34 11.49 -35.65 18.84
C LYS A 34 11.70 -34.14 18.81
N LEU A 35 12.67 -33.63 19.58
CA LEU A 35 13.09 -32.22 19.50
C LEU A 35 13.64 -31.87 18.12
N ARG A 36 14.42 -32.78 17.50
CA ARG A 36 14.91 -32.58 16.14
C ARG A 36 13.76 -32.49 15.12
N PHE A 37 12.72 -33.31 15.25
CA PHE A 37 11.55 -33.25 14.37
C PHE A 37 10.81 -31.91 14.49
N VAL A 38 10.60 -31.42 15.72
CA VAL A 38 9.98 -30.11 15.97
C VAL A 38 10.83 -28.97 15.39
N SER A 39 12.15 -29.04 15.51
CA SER A 39 13.05 -28.04 14.94
C SER A 39 13.02 -28.02 13.41
N ILE A 40 13.09 -29.19 12.76
CA ILE A 40 13.01 -29.30 11.30
C ILE A 40 11.64 -28.84 10.80
N PHE A 41 10.57 -29.22 11.51
CA PHE A 41 9.21 -28.78 11.20
C PHE A 41 9.05 -27.26 11.36
N GLY A 42 9.55 -26.70 12.46
CA GLY A 42 9.52 -25.25 12.71
C GLY A 42 10.32 -24.47 11.66
N ALA A 43 11.52 -24.95 11.30
CA ALA A 43 12.31 -24.37 10.22
C ALA A 43 11.57 -24.43 8.87
N GLY A 44 10.97 -25.57 8.54
CA GLY A 44 10.17 -25.74 7.33
C GLY A 44 8.93 -24.83 7.31
N LEU A 45 8.25 -24.68 8.45
CA LEU A 45 7.09 -23.80 8.60
C LEU A 45 7.50 -22.34 8.40
N LEU A 46 8.57 -21.89 9.06
CA LEU A 46 9.10 -20.53 8.90
C LEU A 46 9.51 -20.22 7.46
N VAL A 47 10.23 -21.14 6.81
CA VAL A 47 10.60 -21.02 5.39
C VAL A 47 9.37 -21.01 4.50
N GLY A 48 8.38 -21.87 4.77
CA GLY A 48 7.12 -21.91 4.03
C GLY A 48 6.34 -20.59 4.11
N THR A 49 6.20 -20.03 5.31
CA THR A 49 5.57 -18.71 5.49
C THR A 49 6.34 -17.60 4.81
N ALA A 50 7.68 -17.66 4.81
CA ALA A 50 8.50 -16.65 4.14
C ALA A 50 8.31 -16.66 2.62
N LEU A 51 8.13 -17.84 2.01
CA LEU A 51 8.03 -17.97 0.55
C LEU A 51 6.61 -17.80 0.00
N ALA A 52 5.59 -18.32 0.71
CA ALA A 52 4.22 -18.38 0.19
C ALA A 52 3.37 -17.14 0.51
N VAL A 53 3.63 -16.54 1.66
CA VAL A 53 3.12 -15.26 2.16
C VAL A 53 4.41 -14.43 2.37
N ILE A 54 4.51 -13.35 3.15
CA ILE A 54 5.73 -12.55 3.37
C ILE A 54 6.43 -12.04 2.08
N ILE A 55 7.11 -12.86 1.27
CA ILE A 55 7.72 -12.43 0.01
C ILE A 55 6.67 -11.87 -0.97
N PRO A 56 5.56 -12.56 -1.33
CA PRO A 56 4.59 -12.04 -2.28
C PRO A 56 3.91 -10.74 -1.82
N GLU A 57 3.48 -10.66 -0.57
CA GLU A 57 2.89 -9.44 -0.01
C GLU A 57 3.94 -8.33 0.13
N GLY A 58 5.19 -8.70 0.46
CA GLY A 58 6.30 -7.75 0.58
C GLY A 58 6.66 -7.11 -0.76
N VAL A 59 6.77 -7.91 -1.84
CA VAL A 59 7.05 -7.36 -3.17
C VAL A 59 5.86 -6.53 -3.67
N GLN A 60 4.63 -6.98 -3.43
CA GLN A 60 3.43 -6.22 -3.80
C GLN A 60 3.43 -4.84 -3.14
N SER A 61 3.75 -4.74 -1.84
CA SER A 61 3.84 -3.47 -1.14
C SER A 61 4.90 -2.53 -1.70
N ILE A 62 6.05 -3.06 -2.18
CA ILE A 62 7.11 -2.23 -2.77
C ILE A 62 6.67 -1.68 -4.13
N TYR A 63 6.11 -2.53 -5.01
CA TYR A 63 5.65 -2.08 -6.33
C TYR A 63 4.50 -1.07 -6.23
N GLU A 64 3.58 -1.24 -5.28
CA GLU A 64 2.52 -0.27 -5.00
C GLU A 64 3.11 1.08 -4.54
N ALA A 65 4.09 1.08 -3.63
CA ALA A 65 4.73 2.29 -3.14
C ALA A 65 5.49 3.08 -4.24
N GLU A 66 6.13 2.40 -5.20
CA GLU A 66 6.79 3.05 -6.34
C GLU A 66 5.79 3.72 -7.30
N THR A 67 4.59 3.14 -7.44
CA THR A 67 3.53 3.65 -8.32
C THR A 67 2.84 4.88 -7.72
N GLU A 68 2.56 4.87 -6.41
CA GLU A 68 1.94 6.01 -5.69
C GLU A 68 2.82 7.27 -5.69
N THR A 69 4.14 7.10 -5.70
CA THR A 69 5.10 8.23 -5.76
C THR A 69 4.94 9.04 -7.06
N HIS A 70 4.61 8.39 -8.18
CA HIS A 70 4.41 9.07 -9.45
C HIS A 70 3.05 9.80 -9.52
N ASN A 71 2.00 9.24 -8.93
CA ASN A 71 0.66 9.84 -8.96
C ASN A 71 0.54 11.10 -8.07
N HIS A 72 1.23 11.15 -6.93
CA HIS A 72 1.26 12.35 -6.09
C HIS A 72 1.97 13.55 -6.73
N GLN A 73 2.89 13.30 -7.67
CA GLN A 73 3.59 14.37 -8.38
C GLN A 73 2.64 15.09 -9.36
N TYR A 74 1.76 14.36 -10.04
CA TYR A 74 0.72 14.96 -10.89
C TYR A 74 -0.31 15.77 -10.11
N HIS A 75 -0.67 15.35 -8.90
CA HIS A 75 -1.65 16.08 -8.09
C HIS A 75 -1.08 17.39 -7.54
N LYS A 76 0.22 17.42 -7.15
CA LYS A 76 0.91 18.65 -6.72
C LYS A 76 1.13 19.64 -7.85
N GLU A 77 1.44 19.17 -9.06
CA GLU A 77 1.62 20.04 -10.23
C GLU A 77 0.29 20.68 -10.67
N ALA A 78 -0.79 19.90 -10.69
CA ALA A 78 -2.13 20.43 -11.01
C ALA A 78 -2.62 21.46 -9.98
N GLU A 79 -2.40 21.22 -8.67
CA GLU A 79 -2.79 22.20 -7.64
C GLU A 79 -1.93 23.47 -7.70
N HIS A 80 -0.62 23.37 -7.98
CA HIS A 80 0.25 24.54 -8.16
C HIS A 80 -0.15 25.36 -9.40
N ILE A 81 -0.53 24.71 -10.51
CA ILE A 81 -0.99 25.41 -11.72
C ILE A 81 -2.34 26.10 -11.48
N LEU A 82 -3.26 25.49 -10.72
CA LEU A 82 -4.55 26.09 -10.38
C LEU A 82 -4.40 27.26 -9.38
N GLU A 83 -3.49 27.16 -8.40
CA GLU A 83 -3.20 28.25 -7.45
C GLU A 83 -2.45 29.41 -8.12
N GLU A 84 -1.52 29.12 -9.04
CA GLU A 84 -0.85 30.12 -9.88
C GLU A 84 -1.84 30.85 -10.80
N SER A 85 -2.78 30.12 -11.40
CA SER A 85 -3.83 30.68 -12.25
C SER A 85 -4.86 31.51 -11.46
N ALA A 86 -5.13 31.17 -10.20
CA ALA A 86 -6.01 31.93 -9.32
C ALA A 86 -5.40 33.26 -8.81
N LYS A 87 -4.06 33.39 -8.85
CA LYS A 87 -3.35 34.61 -8.44
C LYS A 87 -3.16 35.62 -9.58
N GLN A 88 -3.41 35.21 -10.83
CA GLN A 88 -3.28 36.03 -12.01
C GLN A 88 -4.66 36.65 -12.36
N PRO A 89 -4.76 37.97 -12.60
CA PRO A 89 -6.03 38.59 -12.97
C PRO A 89 -6.57 37.97 -14.27
N PRO A 90 -7.90 37.89 -14.46
CA PRO A 90 -8.52 37.09 -15.51
C PRO A 90 -7.94 37.44 -16.89
N PHE A 91 -7.35 36.43 -17.55
CA PHE A 91 -6.91 36.52 -18.92
C PHE A 91 -8.13 36.81 -19.81
N ASN A 92 -8.24 38.06 -20.26
CA ASN A 92 -9.23 38.43 -21.26
C ASN A 92 -8.67 37.98 -22.62
N PRO A 93 -9.23 36.93 -23.25
CA PRO A 93 -8.70 36.49 -24.53
C PRO A 93 -8.82 37.61 -25.56
N PRO A 94 -7.87 37.73 -26.51
CA PRO A 94 -8.01 38.67 -27.61
C PRO A 94 -9.35 38.45 -28.29
N ARG A 95 -10.19 39.49 -28.37
CA ARG A 95 -11.46 39.42 -29.14
C ARG A 95 -11.09 39.10 -30.58
N ILE A 96 -11.31 37.86 -30.98
CA ILE A 96 -11.26 37.47 -32.38
C ILE A 96 -12.45 38.17 -33.03
N PRO A 97 -12.25 39.14 -33.94
CA PRO A 97 -13.37 39.79 -34.60
C PRO A 97 -14.20 38.73 -35.34
N PRO A 98 -15.54 38.85 -35.37
CA PRO A 98 -16.40 37.87 -36.03
C PRO A 98 -15.98 37.68 -37.48
N LYS A 99 -15.84 36.42 -37.90
CA LYS A 99 -15.51 36.02 -39.28
C LYS A 99 -16.53 36.50 -40.33
N GLU A 100 -17.64 37.10 -39.92
CA GLU A 100 -18.70 37.60 -40.79
C GLU A 100 -18.39 38.95 -41.47
N ALA A 101 -17.39 39.71 -41.01
CA ALA A 101 -17.04 40.99 -41.65
C ALA A 101 -16.20 40.85 -42.94
N GLN A 102 -15.61 39.69 -43.21
CA GLN A 102 -14.73 39.46 -44.37
C GLN A 102 -15.42 38.79 -45.56
N ILE A 103 -16.64 38.26 -45.39
CA ILE A 103 -17.36 37.51 -46.45
C ILE A 103 -18.22 38.38 -47.37
N ASN A 104 -18.29 39.70 -47.15
CA ASN A 104 -19.11 40.61 -47.98
C ASN A 104 -18.29 41.65 -48.76
N GLN A 105 -17.02 41.35 -49.06
CA GLN A 105 -16.18 42.19 -49.94
C GLN A 105 -15.51 41.39 -51.06
N LEU A 106 -16.28 40.55 -51.76
CA LEU A 106 -15.89 40.08 -53.09
C LEU A 106 -16.74 40.82 -54.15
N PRO A 107 -16.15 41.70 -54.98
CA PRO A 107 -16.72 42.02 -56.28
C PRO A 107 -16.59 40.83 -57.25
#